data_AF-A0A935F6Z0-F1
#
_entry.id   AF-A0A935F6Z0-F1
#
_cell.length_a   1.000
_cell.length_b   1.000
_cell.length_c   1.000
_cell.angle_alpha   90.00
_cell.angle_beta   90.00
_cell.angle_gamma   90.00
#
_symmetry.space_group_name_H-M   'P 1'
#
loop_
_entity.id
_entity.type
_entity.pdbx_description
1 polymer ?
#
loop_
_entity_poly.entity_id
_entity_poly.type
_entity_poly.pdbx_seq_one_letter_code
_entity_poly.pdbx_strand_id
1 'polypeptide(L)'
;MSIVDKGFFTILGCAALLVLVAVPLALRKIPRNIAYGFRTRATMASDEIWYEANAHFGRGLIVSTLCGTFVAYLVYVYQPFSPDAFLPVSILLLVAPGAIAALATASYVRTLRD
;
A
#
# COMPACT_ATOMS: atom_id res chain seq x y z
N MET A 1 -14.63 -4.38 -23.47
CA MET A 1 -13.55 -3.89 -22.59
C MET A 1 -12.22 -4.30 -23.14
N SER A 2 -11.39 -3.31 -23.46
CA SER A 2 -9.99 -3.47 -23.85
C SER A 2 -9.15 -4.07 -22.70
N ILE A 3 -7.93 -4.52 -23.00
CA ILE A 3 -6.99 -4.99 -21.97
C ILE A 3 -6.64 -3.86 -20.98
N VAL A 4 -6.62 -2.63 -21.48
CA VAL A 4 -6.35 -1.41 -20.72
C VAL A 4 -7.47 -1.13 -19.74
N ASP A 5 -8.73 -1.20 -20.19
CA ASP A 5 -9.90 -0.99 -19.32
C ASP A 5 -9.87 -2.00 -18.16
N LYS A 6 -9.64 -3.28 -18.49
CA LYS A 6 -9.56 -4.37 -17.51
C LYS A 6 -8.47 -4.11 -16.48
N GLY A 7 -7.27 -3.71 -16.92
CA GLY A 7 -6.16 -3.41 -16.03
C GLY A 7 -6.46 -2.23 -15.12
N PHE A 8 -7.00 -1.14 -15.67
CA PHE A 8 -7.33 0.05 -14.89
C PHE A 8 -8.39 -0.23 -13.82
N PHE A 9 -9.51 -0.89 -14.17
CA PHE A 9 -10.53 -1.25 -13.18
C PHE A 9 -10.03 -2.24 -12.13
N THR A 10 -9.12 -3.15 -12.50
CA THR A 10 -8.47 -4.05 -11.54
C THR A 10 -7.63 -3.26 -10.54
N ILE A 11 -6.83 -2.30 -11.01
CA ILE A 11 -6.03 -1.42 -10.14
C ILE A 11 -6.94 -0.64 -9.20
N LEU A 12 -8.03 -0.06 -9.68
CA LEU A 12 -8.99 0.67 -8.84
C LEU A 12 -9.59 -0.20 -7.75
N GLY A 13 -10.02 -1.42 -8.09
CA GLY A 13 -10.57 -2.37 -7.12
C GLY A 13 -9.57 -2.76 -6.04
N CYS A 14 -8.33 -3.07 -6.43
CA CYS A 14 -7.28 -3.40 -5.47
C CYS A 14 -6.85 -2.19 -4.63
N ALA A 15 -6.74 -1.00 -5.22
CA ALA A 15 -6.41 0.23 -4.51
C ALA A 15 -7.46 0.57 -3.45
N ALA A 16 -8.75 0.45 -3.80
CA ALA A 16 -9.84 0.61 -2.84
C ALA A 16 -9.72 -0.39 -1.69
N LEU A 17 -9.47 -1.67 -1.98
CA LEU A 17 -9.26 -2.69 -0.96
C LEU A 17 -8.07 -2.35 -0.06
N LEU A 18 -6.93 -1.97 -0.63
CA LEU A 18 -5.72 -1.58 0.12
C LEU A 18 -5.98 -0.40 1.05
N VAL A 19 -6.69 0.64 0.58
CA VAL A 19 -7.07 1.78 1.41
C VAL A 19 -8.02 1.34 2.53
N LEU A 20 -9.03 0.54 2.23
CA LEU A 20 -9.99 0.04 3.22
C LEU A 20 -9.30 -0.75 4.34
N VAL A 21 -8.35 -1.62 4.00
CA VAL A 21 -7.56 -2.36 5.00
C VAL A 21 -6.44 -1.51 5.62
N ALA A 22 -6.12 -0.33 5.10
CA ALA A 22 -5.13 0.55 5.73
C ALA A 22 -5.75 1.48 6.78
N VAL A 23 -7.02 1.87 6.58
CA VAL A 23 -7.75 2.81 7.46
C VAL A 23 -7.76 2.39 8.94
N PRO A 24 -8.16 1.17 9.34
CA PRO A 24 -8.22 0.85 10.76
C PRO A 24 -6.82 0.78 11.41
N LEU A 25 -5.76 0.48 10.64
CA LEU A 25 -4.38 0.55 11.11
C LEU A 25 -3.96 2.00 11.33
N ALA A 26 -4.23 2.89 10.37
CA ALA A 26 -3.95 4.33 10.47
C ALA A 26 -4.63 5.01 11.65
N LEU A 27 -5.82 4.51 12.02
CA LEU A 27 -6.63 4.97 13.15
C LEU A 27 -6.30 4.27 14.48
N ARG A 28 -5.28 3.41 14.53
CA ARG A 28 -4.88 2.65 15.73
C ARG A 28 -6.02 1.82 16.35
N LYS A 29 -6.92 1.28 15.52
CA LYS A 29 -8.10 0.51 15.98
C LYS A 29 -7.83 -0.98 16.14
N ILE A 30 -6.71 -1.47 15.64
CA ILE A 30 -6.42 -2.89 15.55
C ILE A 30 -5.46 -3.29 16.67
N PRO A 31 -5.88 -4.12 17.63
CA PRO A 31 -4.99 -4.62 18.67
C PRO A 31 -3.92 -5.56 18.09
N ARG A 32 -2.81 -5.71 18.81
CA ARG A 32 -1.70 -6.59 18.43
C ARG A 32 -2.20 -8.01 18.18
N ASN A 33 -1.91 -8.53 16.99
CA ASN A 33 -2.34 -9.84 16.56
C ASN A 33 -1.35 -10.45 15.55
N ILE A 34 -1.45 -11.76 15.33
CA ILE A 34 -0.52 -12.50 14.48
C ILE A 34 -0.88 -12.47 12.99
N ALA A 35 -2.06 -12.00 12.59
CA ALA A 35 -2.57 -12.16 11.23
C ALA A 35 -2.48 -10.89 10.38
N TYR A 36 -2.61 -9.72 11.00
CA TYR A 36 -2.92 -8.47 10.31
C TYR A 36 -2.11 -7.30 10.84
N GLY A 37 -1.64 -6.43 9.94
CA GLY A 37 -0.76 -5.31 10.26
C GLY A 37 0.72 -5.57 9.91
N PHE A 38 1.56 -4.56 10.18
CA PHE A 38 3.00 -4.58 9.95
C PHE A 38 3.73 -5.34 11.07
N ARG A 39 4.05 -6.60 10.79
CA ARG A 39 4.55 -7.56 11.79
C ARG A 39 6.05 -7.72 11.67
N THR A 40 6.75 -7.29 12.72
CA THR A 40 8.19 -7.48 12.92
C THR A 40 8.41 -7.97 14.35
N ARG A 41 9.62 -8.44 14.66
CA ARG A 41 9.94 -8.82 16.06
C ARG A 41 9.71 -7.66 17.05
N ALA A 42 9.94 -6.42 16.62
CA ALA A 42 9.73 -5.23 17.46
C ALA A 42 8.24 -4.95 17.70
N THR A 43 7.44 -4.92 16.63
CA THR A 43 5.99 -4.64 16.74
C THR A 43 5.25 -5.74 17.49
N MET A 44 5.76 -6.98 17.48
CA MET A 44 5.18 -8.07 18.26
C MET A 44 5.61 -8.08 19.72
N ALA A 45 6.69 -7.38 20.09
CA ALA A 45 7.19 -7.34 21.47
C ALA A 45 6.52 -6.27 22.33
N SER A 46 6.10 -5.14 21.75
CA SER A 46 5.51 -4.00 22.46
C SER A 46 4.23 -3.50 21.77
N ASP A 47 3.17 -3.29 22.56
CA ASP A 47 1.92 -2.70 22.06
C ASP A 47 2.09 -1.23 21.64
N GLU A 48 3.01 -0.50 22.27
CA GLU A 48 3.34 0.86 21.88
C GLU A 48 3.97 0.90 20.47
N ILE A 49 5.01 0.09 20.26
CA ILE A 49 5.66 -0.05 18.94
C ILE A 49 4.66 -0.59 17.91
N TRP A 50 3.76 -1.49 18.31
CA TRP A 50 2.68 -1.97 17.45
C TRP A 50 1.82 -0.84 16.90
N TYR A 51 1.27 0.01 17.77
CA TYR A 51 0.36 1.07 17.36
C TYR A 51 1.07 2.17 16.57
N GLU A 52 2.30 2.53 16.94
CA GLU A 52 3.07 3.53 16.20
C GLU A 52 3.44 3.04 14.80
N ALA A 53 4.00 1.84 14.69
CA ALA A 53 4.38 1.28 13.39
C ALA A 53 3.17 1.03 12.48
N ASN A 54 2.07 0.51 13.01
CA ASN A 54 0.87 0.24 12.21
C ASN A 54 0.14 1.52 11.80
N ALA A 55 0.14 2.56 12.65
CA ALA A 55 -0.40 3.86 12.26
C ALA A 55 0.44 4.47 11.12
N HIS A 56 1.77 4.41 11.24
CA HIS A 56 2.68 4.85 10.18
C HIS A 56 2.47 4.06 8.88
N PHE A 57 2.44 2.73 8.96
CA PHE A 57 2.19 1.85 7.81
C PHE A 57 0.84 2.13 7.15
N GLY A 58 -0.24 2.23 7.93
CA GLY A 58 -1.57 2.51 7.41
C GLY A 58 -1.62 3.86 6.67
N ARG A 59 -1.07 4.93 7.27
CA ARG A 59 -1.00 6.25 6.63
C ARG A 59 -0.15 6.21 5.35
N GLY A 60 1.03 5.59 5.41
CA GLY A 60 1.92 5.43 4.26
C GLY A 60 1.28 4.64 3.13
N LEU A 61 0.55 3.57 3.46
CA LEU A 61 -0.16 2.74 2.49
C LEU A 61 -1.31 3.51 1.84
N ILE A 62 -2.09 4.29 2.60
CA ILE A 62 -3.14 5.15 2.03
C ILE A 62 -2.54 6.16 1.05
N VAL A 63 -1.54 6.93 1.49
CA VAL A 63 -0.94 7.99 0.68
C VAL A 63 -0.31 7.42 -0.58
N SER A 64 0.54 6.40 -0.46
CA SER A 64 1.19 5.77 -1.61
C SER A 64 0.20 5.13 -2.57
N THR A 65 -0.89 4.52 -2.08
CA THR A 65 -1.92 3.91 -2.93
C THR A 65 -2.72 4.97 -3.68
N LEU A 66 -3.07 6.10 -3.04
CA LEU A 66 -3.73 7.21 -3.71
C LEU A 66 -2.83 7.84 -4.79
N CYS A 67 -1.55 8.05 -4.49
CA CYS A 67 -0.57 8.50 -5.48
C CYS A 67 -0.44 7.50 -6.65
N GLY A 68 -0.31 6.21 -6.35
CA GLY A 68 -0.24 5.15 -7.37
C GLY A 68 -1.49 5.08 -8.24
N THR A 69 -2.68 5.26 -7.64
CA THR A 69 -3.96 5.33 -8.34
C THR A 69 -4.04 6.53 -9.26
N PHE A 70 -3.55 7.69 -8.81
CA PHE A 70 -3.47 8.88 -9.65
C PHE A 70 -2.54 8.66 -10.86
N VAL A 71 -1.37 8.04 -10.65
CA VAL A 71 -0.48 7.66 -11.77
C VAL A 71 -1.16 6.66 -12.72
N ALA A 72 -1.87 5.66 -12.19
CA ALA A 72 -2.63 4.71 -13.00
C ALA A 72 -3.72 5.38 -13.84
N TYR A 73 -4.40 6.40 -13.27
CA TYR A 73 -5.35 7.23 -14.01
C TYR A 73 -4.69 8.00 -15.15
N LEU A 74 -3.52 8.61 -14.92
CA LEU A 74 -2.77 9.29 -15.99
C LEU A 74 -2.35 8.31 -17.10
N VAL A 75 -1.85 7.12 -16.73
CA VAL A 75 -1.52 6.06 -17.70
C VAL A 75 -2.75 5.64 -18.50
N TYR A 76 -3.91 5.52 -17.83
CA TYR A 76 -5.18 5.20 -18.49
C TYR A 76 -5.64 6.29 -19.47
N VAL A 77 -5.53 7.58 -19.11
CA VAL A 77 -5.96 8.69 -19.98
C VAL A 77 -5.03 8.87 -21.18
N TYR A 78 -3.72 8.83 -20.95
CA TYR A 78 -2.75 9.14 -22.01
C TYR A 78 -2.31 7.94 -22.84
N GLN A 79 -2.57 6.71 -22.38
CA GLN A 79 -2.19 5.48 -23.09
C GLN A 79 -0.74 5.51 -23.64
N PRO A 80 0.27 5.87 -22.84
CA PRO A 80 1.63 6.08 -23.36
C PRO A 80 2.36 4.78 -23.73
N PHE A 81 1.80 3.62 -23.40
CA PHE A 81 2.42 2.31 -23.56
C PHE A 81 1.68 1.47 -24.59
N SER A 82 2.42 0.61 -25.31
CA SER A 82 1.82 -0.43 -26.13
C SER A 82 1.08 -1.46 -25.25
N PRO A 83 0.12 -2.22 -25.82
CA PRO A 83 -0.59 -3.26 -25.06
C PRO A 83 0.32 -4.27 -24.35
N ASP A 84 1.47 -4.61 -24.95
CA ASP A 84 2.43 -5.55 -24.38
C ASP A 84 3.17 -4.97 -23.17
N ALA A 85 3.47 -3.66 -23.20
CA ALA A 85 4.14 -2.96 -22.09
C ALA A 85 3.17 -2.56 -20.96
N PHE A 86 1.87 -2.46 -21.25
CA PHE A 86 0.86 -2.06 -20.27
C PHE A 86 0.72 -3.04 -19.10
N LEU A 87 0.83 -4.34 -19.34
CA LEU A 87 0.66 -5.37 -18.31
C LEU A 87 1.74 -5.31 -17.21
N PRO A 88 3.06 -5.30 -17.51
CA PRO A 88 4.08 -5.16 -16.48
C PRO A 88 4.00 -3.79 -15.76
N VAL A 89 3.64 -2.71 -16.46
CA VAL A 89 3.41 -1.40 -15.83
C VAL A 89 2.26 -1.46 -14.83
N SER A 90 1.16 -2.14 -15.17
CA SER A 90 0.01 -2.30 -14.28
C SER A 90 0.36 -3.07 -13.00
N ILE A 91 1.18 -4.12 -13.11
CA ILE A 91 1.69 -4.88 -11.96
C ILE A 91 2.56 -3.99 -11.06
N LEU A 92 3.47 -3.20 -11.66
CA LEU A 92 4.30 -2.28 -10.91
C LEU A 92 3.47 -1.23 -10.15
N LEU A 93 2.47 -0.63 -10.79
CA LEU A 93 1.57 0.33 -10.17
C LEU A 93 0.77 -0.27 -9.00
N LEU A 94 0.48 -1.57 -9.05
CA LEU A 94 -0.23 -2.28 -8.00
C LEU A 94 0.67 -2.60 -6.79
N VAL A 95 1.92 -3.02 -7.05
CA VAL A 95 2.83 -3.52 -6.00
C VAL A 95 3.66 -2.40 -5.36
N ALA A 96 4.06 -1.39 -6.13
CA ALA A 96 4.97 -0.35 -5.68
C ALA A 96 4.45 0.42 -4.44
N PRO A 97 3.17 0.82 -4.34
CA PRO A 97 2.66 1.51 -3.15
C PRO A 97 2.86 0.71 -1.85
N GLY A 98 2.52 -0.58 -1.89
CA GLY A 98 2.68 -1.47 -0.73
C GLY A 98 4.15 -1.64 -0.34
N ALA A 99 5.04 -1.82 -1.34
CA ALA A 99 6.47 -1.91 -1.10
C ALA A 99 7.04 -0.62 -0.49
N ILE A 100 6.67 0.54 -1.02
CA ILE A 100 7.10 1.85 -0.50
C ILE A 100 6.65 2.02 0.96
N ALA A 101 5.37 1.77 1.26
CA ALA A 101 4.85 1.87 2.62
C ALA A 101 5.54 0.89 3.59
N ALA A 102 5.80 -0.34 3.14
CA ALA A 102 6.48 -1.36 3.94
C ALA A 102 7.94 -1.00 4.22
N LEU A 103 8.69 -0.55 3.21
CA LEU A 103 10.09 -0.14 3.36
C LEU A 103 10.22 1.11 4.24
N ALA A 104 9.37 2.11 4.02
CA ALA A 104 9.33 3.32 4.86
C ALA A 104 9.03 2.96 6.32
N THR A 105 8.07 2.06 6.55
CA THR A 105 7.76 1.60 7.92
C THR A 105 8.87 0.74 8.51
N ALA A 106 9.54 -0.10 7.72
CA ALA A 106 10.68 -0.88 8.19
C ALA A 106 11.81 0.03 8.69
N SER A 107 12.07 1.12 7.98
CA SER A 107 13.04 2.15 8.41
C SER A 107 12.58 2.88 9.66
N TYR A 108 11.30 3.29 9.73
CA TYR A 108 10.72 3.95 10.90
C TYR A 108 10.74 3.07 12.15
N VAL A 109 10.43 1.77 12.04
CA VAL A 109 10.49 0.85 13.18
C VAL A 109 11.90 0.74 13.76
N ARG A 110 12.96 0.90 12.96
CA ARG A 110 14.33 0.89 13.48
C ARG A 110 14.57 2.06 14.44
N THR A 111 14.00 3.22 14.16
CA THR A 111 14.16 4.42 15.03
C THR A 111 13.33 4.35 16.31
N LEU A 112 12.42 3.37 16.44
CA LEU A 112 11.62 3.14 17.65
C LEU A 112 12.25 2.11 18.60
N ARG A 113 13.35 1.47 18.19
CA ARG A 113 14.04 0.42 18.97
C ARG A 113 15.22 0.97 19.77
N ASP A 114 15.66 2.17 19.44
CA ASP A 114 16.74 2.91 20.10
C ASP A 114 16.17 3.77 21.24
#